data_AF-A0A1Y3NAN4-F1
#
_entry.id   AF-A0A1Y3NAN4-F1
#
_cell.length_a   1.000
_cell.length_b   1.000
_cell.length_c   1.000
_cell.angle_alpha   90.00
_cell.angle_beta   90.00
_cell.angle_gamma   90.00
#
_symmetry.space_group_name_H-M   'P 1'
#
loop_
_entity.id
_entity.type
_entity.pdbx_description
1 polymer ?
#
loop_
_entity_poly.entity_id
_entity_poly.type
_entity_poly.pdbx_seq_one_letter_code
_entity_poly.pdbx_strand_id
1 'polypeptide(L)' 'FLMPVDTNIVTDYAQIIKNPMDFGTMQKKIDTKQYTDISQFQHDFELVIQNAKIYNAPETIYYRSADKI' A
#
# COMPACT_ATOMS: atom_id res chain seq x y z
N PHE A 1 4.68 4.98 -3.24
CA PHE A 1 4.31 3.63 -2.77
C PHE A 1 5.48 2.83 -2.17
N LEU A 2 6.71 3.36 -2.14
CA LEU A 2 7.90 2.59 -1.70
C LEU A 2 8.11 2.56 -0.18
N MET A 3 7.50 3.47 0.56
CA MET A 3 7.68 3.61 2.00
C MET A 3 6.30 3.65 2.67
N PRO A 4 6.20 3.20 3.93
CA PRO A 4 4.99 3.38 4.73
C PRO A 4 4.59 4.85 4.83
N VAL A 5 3.28 5.12 4.92
CA VAL A 5 2.78 6.46 5.23
C VAL A 5 3.11 6.79 6.68
N ASP A 6 3.73 7.95 6.91
CA ASP A 6 3.99 8.45 8.27
C ASP A 6 2.69 9.00 8.87
N THR A 7 2.11 8.25 9.81
CA THR A 7 0.85 8.60 10.48
C THR A 7 0.97 9.75 11.47
N ASN A 8 2.18 10.22 11.79
CA ASN A 8 2.35 11.46 12.57
C ASN A 8 2.16 12.70 11.68
N ILE A 9 2.42 12.57 10.38
CA ILE A 9 2.22 13.62 9.38
C ILE A 9 0.82 13.51 8.78
N VAL A 10 0.40 12.30 8.43
CA VAL A 10 -0.92 12.01 7.84
C VAL A 10 -1.80 11.34 8.89
N THR A 11 -2.31 12.16 9.80
CA THR A 11 -2.89 11.72 11.08
C THR A 11 -4.23 10.97 10.97
N ASP A 12 -4.96 11.14 9.87
CA ASP A 12 -6.22 10.46 9.58
C ASP A 12 -6.04 9.13 8.84
N TYR A 13 -4.82 8.85 8.32
CA TYR A 13 -4.57 7.70 7.45
C TYR A 13 -4.95 6.37 8.12
N ALA A 14 -4.58 6.17 9.38
CA ALA A 14 -4.90 4.95 10.14
C ALA A 14 -6.40 4.80 10.47
N GLN A 15 -7.15 5.89 10.41
CA GLN A 15 -8.61 5.85 10.61
C GLN A 15 -9.31 5.36 9.34
N ILE A 16 -8.77 5.67 8.16
CA ILE A 16 -9.36 5.34 6.86
C ILE A 16 -8.83 3.99 6.36
N ILE A 17 -7.51 3.80 6.36
CA ILE A 17 -6.84 2.61 5.84
C ILE A 17 -6.53 1.64 6.97
N LYS A 18 -7.18 0.47 6.93
CA LYS A 18 -7.12 -0.54 8.00
C LYS A 18 -5.93 -1.50 7.87
N ASN A 19 -5.53 -1.79 6.64
CA ASN A 19 -4.43 -2.70 6.33
C ASN A 19 -3.40 -1.95 5.48
N PRO A 20 -2.58 -1.06 6.07
CA PRO A 20 -1.58 -0.32 5.33
C PRO A 20 -0.54 -1.26 4.72
N MET A 21 -0.13 -0.98 3.49
CA MET A 21 0.91 -1.71 2.78
C MET A 21 1.69 -0.77 1.85
N ASP A 22 2.95 -1.10 1.62
CA ASP A 22 3.85 -0.38 0.72
C ASP A 22 4.89 -1.35 0.13
N PHE A 23 5.47 -1.02 -1.01
CA PHE A 23 6.40 -1.91 -1.73
C PHE A 23 7.71 -2.16 -0.97
N GLY A 24 8.15 -1.24 -0.10
CA GLY A 24 9.34 -1.44 0.74
C GLY A 24 9.07 -2.49 1.82
N THR A 25 7.89 -2.48 2.42
CA THR A 25 7.44 -3.54 3.34
C THR A 25 7.30 -4.87 2.62
N MET A 26 6.72 -4.90 1.41
CA MET A 26 6.64 -6.12 0.60
C MET A 26 8.03 -6.68 0.27
N GLN A 27 9.00 -5.83 -0.09
CA GLN A 27 10.38 -6.24 -0.32
C GLN A 27 10.98 -6.91 0.93
N LYS A 28 10.80 -6.30 2.11
CA LYS A 28 11.25 -6.90 3.38
C LYS A 28 10.58 -8.25 3.63
N LYS A 29 9.29 -8.41 3.31
CA LYS A 29 8.57 -9.69 3.44
C LYS A 29 9.13 -10.76 2.50
N ILE A 30 9.55 -10.40 1.29
CA ILE A 30 10.28 -11.30 0.38
C ILE A 30 11.62 -11.70 0.98
N ASP A 31 12.44 -10.73 1.38
CA ASP A 31 13.81 -10.95 1.88
C ASP A 31 13.83 -11.85 3.12
N THR A 32 12.77 -11.75 3.94
CA THR A 32 12.59 -12.53 5.17
C THR A 32 11.70 -13.77 4.99
N LYS A 33 11.34 -14.13 3.75
CA LYS A 33 10.54 -15.32 3.39
C LYS A 33 9.18 -15.41 4.12
N GLN A 34 8.52 -14.26 4.32
CA GLN A 34 7.21 -14.20 4.99
C GLN A 34 6.04 -14.57 4.07
N TYR A 35 6.21 -14.50 2.75
CA TYR A 35 5.22 -15.01 1.81
C TYR A 35 5.41 -16.52 1.62
N THR A 36 4.45 -17.31 2.10
CA THR A 36 4.50 -18.77 1.95
C THR A 36 3.94 -19.25 0.61
N ASP A 37 3.19 -18.40 -0.08
CA ASP A 37 2.61 -18.64 -1.39
C ASP A 37 2.38 -17.32 -2.14
N ILE A 38 2.18 -17.42 -3.47
CA ILE A 38 2.06 -16.26 -4.36
C ILE A 38 0.79 -15.43 -4.08
N SER A 39 -0.27 -16.03 -3.53
CA SER A 39 -1.52 -15.32 -3.28
C SER A 39 -1.38 -14.27 -2.18
N GLN A 40 -0.52 -14.51 -1.19
CA GLN A 40 -0.21 -13.53 -0.14
C GLN A 40 0.55 -12.32 -0.69
N PHE A 41 1.49 -12.55 -1.62
CA PHE A 41 2.19 -11.47 -2.31
C PHE A 41 1.22 -10.65 -3.17
N GLN A 42 0.35 -11.34 -3.93
CA GLN A 42 -0.67 -10.70 -4.75
C GLN A 42 -1.63 -9.87 -3.89
N HIS A 43 -2.06 -10.39 -2.75
CA HIS A 43 -2.93 -9.67 -1.83
C HIS A 43 -2.30 -8.36 -1.35
N ASP A 44 -1.04 -8.39 -0.91
CA ASP A 44 -0.34 -7.19 -0.48
C ASP A 44 -0.12 -6.20 -1.63
N PHE A 45 0.14 -6.69 -2.85
CA PHE A 45 0.23 -5.86 -4.04
C PHE A 45 -1.08 -5.11 -4.31
N GLU A 46 -2.21 -5.82 -4.26
CA GLU A 46 -3.55 -5.25 -4.41
C GLU A 46 -3.84 -4.23 -3.31
N LEU A 47 -3.43 -4.49 -2.06
CA LEU A 47 -3.58 -3.55 -0.95
C LEU A 47 -2.87 -2.21 -1.23
N VAL A 48 -1.66 -2.21 -1.79
CA VAL A 48 -0.95 -0.96 -2.13
C VAL A 48 -1.78 -0.09 -3.07
N ILE A 49 -2.37 -0.70 -4.10
CA ILE A 49 -3.16 -0.02 -5.13
C ILE A 49 -4.51 0.43 -4.55
N GLN A 50 -5.23 -0.46 -3.88
CA GLN A 50 -6.55 -0.18 -3.32
C GLN A 50 -6.48 0.89 -2.25
N ASN A 51 -5.52 0.81 -1.32
CA ASN A 51 -5.35 1.82 -0.29
C ASN A 51 -5.07 3.21 -0.88
N ALA A 52 -4.24 3.27 -1.94
CA ALA A 52 -3.98 4.52 -2.64
C ALA A 52 -5.25 5.09 -3.27
N LYS A 53 -6.09 4.25 -3.88
CA LYS A 53 -7.36 4.68 -4.51
C LYS A 53 -8.47 4.99 -3.51
N ILE A 54 -8.47 4.37 -2.33
CA ILE A 54 -9.43 4.63 -1.24
C ILE A 54 -9.11 5.97 -0.57
N TYR A 55 -7.83 6.20 -0.24
CA TYR A 55 -7.44 7.39 0.52
C TYR A 55 -7.37 8.66 -0.33
N ASN A 56 -6.91 8.55 -1.58
CA ASN A 56 -6.67 9.72 -2.43
C ASN A 56 -7.83 9.94 -3.41
N ALA A 57 -8.19 11.20 -3.67
CA ALA A 57 -9.22 11.51 -4.66
C ALA A 57 -8.74 11.19 -6.10
N PRO A 58 -9.65 10.83 -7.04
CA PRO A 58 -9.32 10.49 -8.43
C PRO A 58 -8.48 11.50 -9.20
N GLU A 59 -8.57 12.78 -8.82
CA GLU A 59 -7.83 13.86 -9.49
C GLU A 59 -6.37 13.97 -9.05
N THR A 60 -6.01 13.31 -7.95
CA THR A 60 -4.65 13.35 -7.42
C THR A 60 -3.70 12.53 -8.27
N ILE A 61 -2.43 12.92 -8.26
CA ILE A 61 -1.37 12.14 -8.91
C ILE A 61 -1.25 10.74 -8.30
N TYR A 62 -1.58 10.57 -7.02
CA TYR A 62 -1.46 9.28 -6.32
C TYR A 62 -2.51 8.29 -6.80
N TYR A 63 -3.78 8.70 -6.90
CA TYR A 63 -4.83 7.86 -7.46
C TYR A 63 -4.52 7.49 -8.90
N ARG A 64 -4.19 8.47 -9.75
CA ARG A 64 -3.88 8.25 -11.17
C ARG A 64 -2.64 7.37 -11.38
N SER A 65 -1.68 7.42 -10.47
CA SER A 65 -0.52 6.53 -10.50
C SER A 65 -0.91 5.10 -10.11
N ALA A 66 -1.73 4.93 -9.07
CA ALA A 66 -2.24 3.63 -8.67
C ALA A 66 -3.13 2.99 -9.76
N ASP A 67 -3.89 3.80 -10.51
CA ASP A 67 -4.74 3.34 -11.61
C ASP A 67 -3.96 2.84 -12.85
N LYS A 68 -2.67 3.15 -12.94
CA LYS A 68 -1.77 2.77 -14.04
C LYS A 68 -0.87 1.58 -13.72
N ILE A 69 -0.85 1.15 -12.46
CA ILE A 69 -0.12 -0.05 -12.00
C ILE A 69 -0.98 -1.27 -12.33
#